data_AF-A0A929M3F1-F1
#
_entry.id   AF-A0A929M3F1-F1
#
_cell.length_a   1.000
_cell.length_b   1.000
_cell.length_c   1.000
_cell.angle_alpha   90.00
_cell.angle_beta   90.00
_cell.angle_gamma   90.00
#
_symmetry.space_group_name_H-M   'P 1'
#
loop_
_entity.id
_entity.type
_entity.pdbx_description
1 polymer ?
#
loop_
_entity_poly.entity_id
_entity_poly.type
_entity_poly.pdbx_seq_one_letter_code
_entity_poly.pdbx_strand_id
1 'polypeptide(L)'
;MENILKIIDLLEKSIKDDPSDTLTAGEIIKDGYDKKVDEYRQTIENANTWLADYQAKISSENNISNLKIKYTGISGYFIEIPKSQVDKIPDYFIFKQSLVGASRYVTLELKEFEQRFLEAQNSKASREYELFLEIRAEILENFSDIKNISDTTTNIDFLSTLSQVAYDNNYTKPEITSSYDLEIVAGRHPVIEKGISDFISNDLFLDKNHFVHIITGPNMGGKSTFLRQNALIILMAHIGSFVPAKFAKIPLTDKIFSRVGASDNLFLGQSTFMVEMQEVANILNNSTNHSFVIIDEVGRGTSTYDGMSLAWAILRENHDHIKAKTLFATHYHELIDESKILKGAKNFSVAVGENDENLVFLRKVISGGIKKSFGLEVARIAGIGESTLKEAREMLKNLEQKHNKPFATQLFADEPKIEYIEKESEVENILKNIDVNNLTPIEALNKIFEMKKKI
;
A
#
# COMPACT_ATOMS: atom_id res chain seq x y z
N MET A 1 -32.46 11.05 8.61
CA MET A 1 -31.88 11.25 9.95
C MET A 1 -32.75 10.62 11.03
N GLU A 2 -34.06 10.88 11.07
CA GLU A 2 -34.97 10.28 12.07
C GLU A 2 -34.96 8.74 12.06
N ASN A 3 -34.95 8.11 10.88
CA ASN A 3 -34.86 6.64 10.76
C ASN A 3 -33.56 6.06 11.35
N ILE A 4 -32.45 6.76 11.21
CA ILE A 4 -31.15 6.32 11.73
C ILE A 4 -31.11 6.44 13.25
N LEU A 5 -31.69 7.50 13.81
CA LEU A 5 -31.84 7.62 15.27
C LEU A 5 -32.72 6.49 15.83
N LYS A 6 -33.77 6.06 15.11
CA LYS A 6 -34.57 4.89 15.48
C LYS A 6 -33.75 3.60 15.45
N ILE A 7 -32.89 3.40 14.45
CA ILE A 7 -31.99 2.25 14.39
C ILE A 7 -30.99 2.25 15.56
N ILE A 8 -30.41 3.41 15.89
CA ILE A 8 -29.49 3.53 17.02
C ILE A 8 -30.22 3.17 18.32
N ASP A 9 -31.41 3.74 18.55
CA ASP A 9 -32.23 3.44 19.73
C ASP A 9 -32.64 1.95 19.80
N LEU A 10 -32.99 1.35 18.66
CA LEU A 10 -33.27 -0.09 18.56
C LEU A 10 -32.05 -0.92 19.00
N LEU A 11 -30.87 -0.63 18.46
CA LEU A 11 -29.63 -1.34 18.79
C LEU A 11 -29.25 -1.17 20.27
N GLU A 12 -29.30 0.06 20.79
CA GLU A 12 -28.96 0.38 22.18
C GLU A 12 -29.88 -0.32 23.20
N LYS A 13 -31.15 -0.53 22.84
CA LYS A 13 -32.15 -1.22 23.67
C LYS A 13 -32.11 -2.74 23.52
N SER A 14 -31.71 -3.25 22.37
CA SER A 14 -31.89 -4.67 22.02
C SER A 14 -30.62 -5.52 22.12
N ILE A 15 -29.44 -4.97 21.83
CA ILE A 15 -28.18 -5.72 21.77
C ILE A 15 -27.32 -5.39 23.00
N LYS A 16 -26.64 -6.40 23.56
CA LYS A 16 -25.65 -6.22 24.64
C LYS A 16 -24.43 -5.45 24.13
N ASP A 17 -23.76 -4.72 25.01
CA ASP A 17 -22.55 -3.95 24.66
C ASP A 17 -21.37 -4.87 24.27
N ASP A 18 -21.31 -6.06 24.86
CA ASP A 18 -20.33 -7.12 24.57
C ASP A 18 -21.06 -8.44 24.31
N PRO A 19 -21.64 -8.61 23.10
CA PRO A 19 -22.39 -9.81 22.76
C PRO A 19 -21.45 -10.98 22.43
N SER A 20 -21.92 -12.21 22.59
CA SER A 20 -21.16 -13.40 22.18
C SER A 20 -20.83 -13.39 20.68
N ASP A 21 -19.58 -13.74 20.34
CA ASP A 21 -19.14 -13.98 18.95
C ASP A 21 -19.90 -15.14 18.28
N THR A 22 -20.44 -16.07 19.08
CA THR A 22 -21.19 -17.24 18.58
C THR A 22 -22.68 -17.00 18.74
N LEU A 23 -23.37 -16.78 17.61
CA LEU A 23 -24.81 -16.51 17.58
C LEU A 23 -25.66 -17.62 18.24
N THR A 24 -25.22 -18.88 18.16
CA THR A 24 -25.93 -20.02 18.73
C THR A 24 -25.67 -20.23 20.22
N ALA A 25 -24.67 -19.56 20.79
CA ALA A 25 -24.37 -19.64 22.22
C ALA A 25 -25.28 -18.73 23.07
N GLY A 26 -26.08 -17.86 22.43
CA GLY A 26 -26.86 -16.83 23.10
C GLY A 26 -25.98 -15.67 23.57
N GLU A 27 -26.43 -14.95 24.60
CA GLU A 27 -25.77 -13.75 25.16
C GLU A 27 -25.68 -12.59 24.17
N ILE A 28 -26.73 -12.40 23.37
CA ILE A 28 -26.80 -11.32 22.36
C ILE A 28 -27.74 -10.21 22.81
N ILE A 29 -28.90 -10.59 23.35
CA ILE A 29 -30.00 -9.68 23.61
C ILE A 29 -29.88 -9.08 25.01
N LYS A 30 -30.11 -7.76 25.11
CA LYS A 30 -30.03 -6.99 26.35
C LYS A 30 -31.18 -7.32 27.31
N ASP A 31 -30.93 -7.14 28.61
CA ASP A 31 -31.95 -7.33 29.65
C ASP A 31 -33.12 -6.34 29.45
N GLY A 32 -34.34 -6.81 29.65
CA GLY A 32 -35.55 -5.98 29.54
C GLY A 32 -36.10 -5.82 28.13
N TYR A 33 -35.39 -6.30 27.10
CA TYR A 33 -35.87 -6.23 25.70
C TYR A 33 -36.97 -7.25 25.41
N ASP A 34 -36.80 -8.50 25.86
CA ASP A 34 -37.79 -9.57 25.73
C ASP A 34 -38.00 -10.27 27.07
N LYS A 35 -39.24 -10.25 27.56
CA LYS A 35 -39.62 -10.81 28.86
C LYS A 35 -39.33 -12.30 28.98
N LYS A 36 -39.50 -13.08 27.89
CA LYS A 36 -39.26 -14.53 27.93
C LYS A 36 -37.77 -14.83 28.04
N VAL A 37 -36.94 -14.08 27.31
CA VAL A 37 -35.49 -14.18 27.43
C VAL A 37 -35.05 -13.88 28.86
N ASP A 38 -35.61 -12.84 29.48
CA ASP A 38 -35.33 -12.50 30.88
C ASP A 38 -35.79 -13.60 31.86
N GLU A 39 -36.98 -14.18 31.66
CA GLU A 39 -37.47 -15.31 32.46
C GLU A 39 -36.55 -16.54 32.37
N TYR A 40 -36.10 -16.89 31.16
CA TYR A 40 -35.15 -17.98 30.97
C TYR A 40 -33.79 -17.67 31.60
N ARG A 41 -33.30 -16.42 31.45
CA ARG A 41 -32.04 -15.97 32.04
C ARG A 41 -32.08 -16.07 33.57
N GLN A 42 -33.16 -15.59 34.21
CA GLN A 42 -33.37 -15.75 35.65
C GLN A 42 -33.39 -17.23 36.08
N THR A 43 -34.02 -18.11 35.29
CA THR A 43 -34.02 -19.56 35.58
C THR A 43 -32.61 -20.14 35.54
N ILE A 44 -31.78 -19.71 34.58
CA ILE A 44 -30.40 -20.16 34.41
C ILE A 44 -29.49 -19.59 35.51
N GLU A 45 -29.63 -18.31 35.85
CA GLU A 45 -28.83 -17.66 36.90
C GLU A 45 -29.11 -18.23 38.29
N ASN A 46 -30.39 -18.52 38.60
CA ASN A 46 -30.79 -19.12 39.85
C ASN A 46 -30.43 -20.62 39.97
N ALA A 47 -29.91 -21.23 38.90
CA ALA A 47 -29.55 -22.65 38.87
C ALA A 47 -28.52 -23.03 39.94
N ASN A 48 -27.48 -22.20 40.12
CA ASN A 48 -26.43 -22.46 41.09
C ASN A 48 -26.95 -22.38 42.53
N THR A 49 -27.82 -21.42 42.81
CA THR A 49 -28.49 -21.29 44.12
C THR A 49 -29.35 -22.50 44.40
N TRP A 50 -30.17 -22.93 43.43
CA TRP A 50 -31.00 -24.11 43.57
C TRP A 50 -30.16 -25.38 43.81
N LEU A 51 -29.06 -25.56 43.08
CA LEU A 51 -28.15 -26.70 43.27
C LEU A 51 -27.49 -26.69 44.65
N ALA A 52 -27.10 -25.51 45.16
CA ALA A 52 -26.52 -25.37 46.48
C ALA A 52 -27.52 -25.70 47.60
N ASP A 53 -28.75 -25.16 47.49
CA ASP A 53 -29.84 -25.42 48.42
C ASP A 53 -30.25 -26.90 48.41
N TYR A 54 -30.35 -27.49 47.22
CA TYR A 54 -30.66 -28.90 47.05
C TYR A 54 -29.57 -29.79 47.64
N GLN A 55 -28.28 -29.46 47.44
CA GLN A 55 -27.16 -30.17 48.03
C GLN A 55 -27.18 -30.10 49.57
N ALA A 56 -27.46 -28.92 50.14
CA ALA A 56 -27.55 -28.74 51.59
C ALA A 56 -28.72 -29.53 52.19
N LYS A 57 -29.89 -29.48 51.55
CA LYS A 57 -31.09 -30.25 51.91
C LYS A 57 -30.78 -31.74 52.00
N ILE A 58 -30.30 -32.36 50.91
CA ILE A 58 -30.03 -33.81 50.89
C ILE A 58 -28.87 -34.23 51.80
N SER A 59 -27.89 -33.36 52.05
CA SER A 59 -26.81 -33.66 53.00
C SER A 59 -27.33 -33.70 54.45
N SER A 60 -28.17 -32.74 54.82
CA SER A 60 -28.75 -32.63 56.17
C SER A 60 -29.79 -33.72 56.47
N GLU A 61 -30.72 -33.98 55.55
CA GLU A 61 -31.82 -34.94 55.75
C GLU A 61 -31.31 -36.38 55.88
N ASN A 62 -30.25 -36.73 55.14
CA ASN A 62 -29.73 -38.10 55.09
C ASN A 62 -28.43 -38.29 55.89
N ASN A 63 -27.95 -37.23 56.56
CA ASN A 63 -26.74 -37.24 57.38
C ASN A 63 -25.48 -37.77 56.64
N ILE A 64 -25.34 -37.33 55.38
CA ILE A 64 -24.27 -37.68 54.45
C ILE A 64 -23.31 -36.49 54.33
N SER A 65 -22.11 -36.62 54.90
CA SER A 65 -21.08 -35.59 54.87
C SER A 65 -20.27 -35.65 53.57
N ASN A 66 -19.82 -34.51 53.06
CA ASN A 66 -18.99 -34.40 51.84
C ASN A 66 -19.66 -34.86 50.52
N LEU A 67 -20.99 -34.87 50.48
CA LEU A 67 -21.76 -35.06 49.24
C LEU A 67 -21.53 -33.87 48.30
N LYS A 68 -21.35 -34.14 47.00
CA LYS A 68 -21.19 -33.10 45.98
C LYS A 68 -22.10 -33.34 44.78
N ILE A 69 -22.78 -32.30 44.32
CA ILE A 69 -23.46 -32.31 43.02
C ILE A 69 -22.45 -31.87 41.95
N LYS A 70 -22.35 -32.64 40.87
CA LYS A 70 -21.44 -32.38 39.75
C LYS A 70 -22.15 -32.55 38.43
N TYR A 71 -21.63 -31.92 37.39
CA TYR A 71 -22.11 -32.02 36.00
C TYR A 71 -21.03 -32.61 35.09
N THR A 72 -21.43 -33.43 34.13
CA THR A 72 -20.59 -33.86 33.00
C THR A 72 -21.42 -33.87 31.73
N GLY A 73 -20.86 -33.48 30.58
CA GLY A 73 -21.61 -33.41 29.31
C GLY A 73 -22.22 -34.74 28.84
N ILE A 74 -21.67 -35.88 29.28
CA ILE A 74 -22.17 -37.23 28.89
C ILE A 74 -23.23 -37.75 29.88
N SER A 75 -23.07 -37.48 31.18
CA SER A 75 -23.92 -38.09 32.22
C SER A 75 -24.85 -37.10 32.93
N GLY A 76 -24.84 -35.83 32.53
CA GLY A 76 -25.67 -34.79 33.11
C GLY A 76 -25.26 -34.43 34.54
N TYR A 77 -26.20 -33.89 35.30
CA TYR A 77 -26.07 -33.71 36.74
C TYR A 77 -26.15 -35.05 37.49
N PHE A 78 -25.31 -35.20 38.51
CA PHE A 78 -25.29 -36.35 39.41
C PHE A 78 -24.81 -35.97 40.80
N ILE A 79 -25.18 -36.80 41.76
CA ILE A 79 -24.80 -36.70 43.15
C ILE A 79 -23.66 -37.69 43.40
N GLU A 80 -22.50 -37.19 43.82
CA GLU A 80 -21.33 -37.99 44.15
C GLU A 80 -21.21 -38.15 45.66
N ILE A 81 -21.21 -39.40 46.13
CA ILE A 81 -21.19 -39.78 47.54
C ILE A 81 -19.95 -40.65 47.82
N PRO A 82 -19.20 -40.41 48.90
CA PRO A 82 -18.08 -41.28 49.29
C PRO A 82 -18.52 -42.73 49.52
N LYS A 83 -17.73 -43.71 49.07
CA LYS A 83 -18.06 -45.14 49.24
C LYS A 83 -18.31 -45.55 50.71
N SER A 84 -17.64 -44.91 51.64
CA SER A 84 -17.78 -45.14 53.08
C SER A 84 -19.15 -44.75 53.66
N GLN A 85 -20.00 -44.08 52.88
CA GLN A 85 -21.32 -43.61 53.31
C GLN A 85 -22.46 -44.15 52.43
N VAL A 86 -22.19 -45.15 51.60
CA VAL A 86 -23.19 -45.75 50.69
C VAL A 86 -24.34 -46.41 51.45
N ASP A 87 -24.08 -46.93 52.65
CA ASP A 87 -25.13 -47.55 53.49
C ASP A 87 -26.16 -46.54 54.03
N LYS A 88 -25.87 -45.23 53.94
CA LYS A 88 -26.78 -44.15 54.36
C LYS A 88 -27.68 -43.65 53.22
N ILE A 89 -27.61 -44.28 52.05
CA ILE A 89 -28.30 -43.80 50.85
C ILE A 89 -29.78 -44.23 50.90
N PRO A 90 -30.73 -43.29 50.78
CA PRO A 90 -32.15 -43.62 50.70
C PRO A 90 -32.55 -44.33 49.40
N ASP A 91 -33.67 -45.06 49.44
CA ASP A 91 -34.19 -45.83 48.30
C ASP A 91 -34.54 -44.98 47.05
N TYR A 92 -34.79 -43.68 47.22
CA TYR A 92 -35.12 -42.79 46.10
C TYR A 92 -33.88 -42.32 45.29
N PHE A 93 -32.67 -42.67 45.73
CA PHE A 93 -31.44 -42.42 44.97
C PHE A 93 -31.25 -43.52 43.91
N ILE A 94 -31.27 -43.13 42.65
CA ILE A 94 -31.09 -44.04 41.52
C ILE A 94 -29.59 -44.12 41.21
N PHE A 95 -29.01 -45.30 41.35
CA PHE A 95 -27.60 -45.55 41.07
C PHE A 95 -27.27 -45.33 39.58
N LYS A 96 -26.19 -44.57 39.30
CA LYS A 96 -25.67 -44.33 37.94
C LYS A 96 -24.34 -45.04 37.68
N GLN A 97 -23.36 -44.91 38.58
CA GLN A 97 -21.99 -45.38 38.31
C GLN A 97 -21.20 -45.57 39.61
N SER A 98 -20.33 -46.57 39.66
CA SER A 98 -19.35 -46.75 40.75
C SER A 98 -17.96 -46.27 40.29
N LEU A 99 -17.27 -45.51 41.14
CA LEU A 99 -15.88 -45.08 40.97
C LEU A 99 -15.00 -45.74 42.03
N VAL A 100 -13.68 -45.60 41.92
CA VAL A 100 -12.74 -46.20 42.89
C VAL A 100 -13.03 -45.75 44.32
N GLY A 101 -13.27 -44.45 44.54
CA GLY A 101 -13.51 -43.86 45.88
C GLY A 101 -14.91 -43.30 46.15
N ALA A 102 -15.80 -43.28 45.17
CA ALA A 102 -17.14 -42.68 45.29
C ALA A 102 -18.17 -43.45 44.44
N SER A 103 -19.45 -43.22 44.71
CA SER A 103 -20.57 -43.73 43.93
C SER A 103 -21.44 -42.56 43.47
N ARG A 104 -21.94 -42.62 42.23
CA ARG A 104 -22.76 -41.58 41.60
C ARG A 104 -24.21 -42.01 41.52
N TYR A 105 -25.09 -41.08 41.86
CA TYR A 105 -26.53 -41.28 41.89
C TYR A 105 -27.27 -40.11 41.24
N VAL A 106 -28.55 -40.29 40.95
CA VAL A 106 -29.47 -39.25 40.52
C VAL A 106 -30.79 -39.40 41.28
N THR A 107 -31.47 -38.29 41.54
CA THR A 107 -32.82 -38.27 42.12
C THR A 107 -33.80 -37.75 41.07
N LEU A 108 -35.10 -38.04 41.24
CA LEU A 108 -36.13 -37.50 40.35
C LEU A 108 -36.12 -35.96 40.34
N GLU A 109 -36.03 -35.33 41.52
CA GLU A 109 -35.98 -33.88 41.69
C GLU A 109 -34.78 -33.23 40.96
N LEU A 110 -33.59 -33.85 41.01
CA LEU A 110 -32.42 -33.38 40.28
C LEU A 110 -32.58 -33.54 38.75
N LYS A 111 -33.24 -34.61 38.31
CA LYS A 111 -33.50 -34.86 36.89
C LYS A 111 -34.53 -33.86 36.33
N GLU A 112 -35.58 -33.57 37.07
CA GLU A 112 -36.59 -32.56 36.70
C GLU A 112 -36.00 -31.14 36.67
N PHE A 113 -35.09 -30.81 37.59
CA PHE A 113 -34.31 -29.57 37.52
C PHE A 113 -33.43 -29.52 36.28
N GLU A 114 -32.64 -30.57 36.02
CA GLU A 114 -31.78 -30.65 34.84
C GLU A 114 -32.57 -30.46 33.55
N GLN A 115 -33.72 -31.12 33.42
CA GLN A 115 -34.58 -30.96 32.26
C GLN A 115 -35.06 -29.51 32.10
N ARG A 116 -35.61 -28.90 33.14
CA ARG A 116 -36.06 -27.49 33.10
C ARG A 116 -34.93 -26.52 32.78
N PHE A 117 -33.74 -26.75 33.34
CA PHE A 117 -32.56 -25.93 33.09
C PHE A 117 -32.08 -26.02 31.64
N LEU A 118 -32.00 -27.23 31.08
CA LEU A 118 -31.60 -27.45 29.69
C LEU A 118 -32.65 -26.90 28.71
N GLU A 119 -33.94 -27.08 29.02
CA GLU A 119 -35.04 -26.47 28.25
C GLU A 119 -34.92 -24.94 28.26
N ALA A 120 -34.71 -24.31 29.43
CA ALA A 120 -34.51 -22.87 29.53
C ALA A 120 -33.28 -22.39 28.74
N GLN A 121 -32.14 -23.09 28.81
CA GLN A 121 -30.95 -22.76 28.00
C GLN A 121 -31.22 -22.79 26.50
N ASN A 122 -31.80 -23.89 26.01
CA ASN A 122 -32.06 -24.07 24.58
C ASN A 122 -33.12 -23.09 24.07
N SER A 123 -34.19 -22.88 24.83
CA SER A 123 -35.24 -21.93 24.50
C SER A 123 -34.76 -20.48 24.53
N LYS A 124 -33.90 -20.12 25.50
CA LYS A 124 -33.25 -18.80 25.53
C LYS A 124 -32.42 -18.58 24.27
N ALA A 125 -31.50 -19.48 23.95
CA ALA A 125 -30.61 -19.33 22.79
C ALA A 125 -31.41 -19.24 21.48
N SER A 126 -32.43 -20.08 21.33
CA SER A 126 -33.32 -20.05 20.16
C SER A 126 -34.08 -18.73 20.05
N ARG A 127 -34.63 -18.24 21.18
CA ARG A 127 -35.39 -16.99 21.20
C ARG A 127 -34.51 -15.76 20.97
N GLU A 128 -33.31 -15.72 21.56
CA GLU A 128 -32.35 -14.64 21.30
C GLU A 128 -31.94 -14.61 19.82
N TYR A 129 -31.76 -15.77 19.19
CA TYR A 129 -31.48 -15.84 17.76
C TYR A 129 -32.65 -15.36 16.89
N GLU A 130 -33.89 -15.72 17.23
CA GLU A 130 -35.09 -15.19 16.55
C GLU A 130 -35.16 -13.66 16.64
N LEU A 131 -35.01 -13.10 17.85
CA LEU A 131 -35.01 -11.65 18.07
C LEU A 131 -33.91 -10.96 17.28
N PHE A 132 -32.71 -11.54 17.23
CA PHE A 132 -31.61 -11.00 16.42
C PHE A 132 -31.97 -10.96 14.93
N LEU A 133 -32.63 -11.98 14.40
CA LEU A 133 -33.09 -11.99 13.01
C LEU A 133 -34.19 -10.95 12.75
N GLU A 134 -35.10 -10.75 13.70
CA GLU A 134 -36.14 -9.71 13.65
C GLU A 134 -35.52 -8.31 13.62
N ILE A 135 -34.59 -8.02 14.54
CA ILE A 135 -33.85 -6.75 14.60
C ILE A 135 -33.10 -6.50 13.29
N ARG A 136 -32.42 -7.51 12.75
CA ARG A 136 -31.71 -7.39 11.47
C ARG A 136 -32.67 -7.06 10.33
N ALA A 137 -33.85 -7.68 10.29
CA ALA A 137 -34.84 -7.39 9.26
C ALA A 137 -35.32 -5.93 9.33
N GLU A 138 -35.61 -5.42 10.54
CA GLU A 138 -36.01 -4.02 10.76
C GLU A 138 -34.91 -3.03 10.35
N ILE A 139 -33.64 -3.32 10.65
CA ILE A 139 -32.50 -2.49 10.21
C ILE A 139 -32.42 -2.47 8.68
N LEU A 140 -32.64 -3.60 8.01
CA LEU A 140 -32.57 -3.71 6.55
C LEU A 140 -33.67 -2.93 5.83
N GLU A 141 -34.81 -2.68 6.44
CA GLU A 141 -35.84 -1.80 5.87
C GLU A 141 -35.32 -0.38 5.62
N ASN A 142 -34.31 0.04 6.38
CA ASN A 142 -33.67 1.34 6.30
C ASN A 142 -32.30 1.30 5.58
N PHE A 143 -32.02 0.24 4.80
CA PHE A 143 -30.74 0.04 4.12
C PHE A 143 -30.30 1.25 3.27
N SER A 144 -31.23 1.92 2.59
CA SER A 144 -30.93 3.09 1.77
C SER A 144 -30.34 4.25 2.59
N ASP A 145 -30.87 4.49 3.79
CA ASP A 145 -30.38 5.56 4.67
C ASP A 145 -28.99 5.23 5.22
N ILE A 146 -28.76 3.96 5.60
CA ILE A 146 -27.46 3.47 6.07
C ILE A 146 -26.41 3.62 4.96
N LYS A 147 -26.74 3.18 3.74
CA LYS A 147 -25.84 3.29 2.59
C LYS A 147 -25.50 4.75 2.30
N ASN A 148 -26.48 5.66 2.34
CA ASN A 148 -26.25 7.07 2.10
C ASN A 148 -25.29 7.69 3.14
N ILE A 149 -25.41 7.31 4.42
CA ILE A 149 -24.45 7.72 5.46
C ILE A 149 -23.06 7.16 5.19
N SER A 150 -22.96 5.87 4.84
CA SER A 150 -21.69 5.23 4.49
C SER A 150 -21.01 5.94 3.32
N ASP A 151 -21.74 6.19 2.22
CA ASP A 151 -21.21 6.87 1.03
C ASP A 151 -20.77 8.30 1.37
N THR A 152 -21.57 9.03 2.15
CA THR A 152 -21.25 10.40 2.58
C THR A 152 -20.00 10.42 3.47
N THR A 153 -19.92 9.53 4.45
CA THR A 153 -18.77 9.45 5.38
C THR A 153 -17.51 9.03 4.63
N THR A 154 -17.62 8.10 3.68
CA THR A 154 -16.52 7.68 2.81
C THR A 154 -15.98 8.85 1.97
N ASN A 155 -16.87 9.67 1.41
CA ASN A 155 -16.46 10.84 0.65
C ASN A 155 -15.76 11.89 1.54
N ILE A 156 -16.24 12.10 2.77
CA ILE A 156 -15.59 12.98 3.74
C ILE A 156 -14.19 12.47 4.10
N ASP A 157 -14.06 11.18 4.42
CA ASP A 157 -12.78 10.55 4.76
C ASP A 157 -11.79 10.63 3.59
N PHE A 158 -12.24 10.30 2.38
CA PHE A 158 -11.44 10.39 1.15
C PHE A 158 -10.94 11.82 0.90
N LEU A 159 -11.82 12.82 0.89
CA LEU A 159 -11.46 14.22 0.62
C LEU A 159 -10.61 14.83 1.73
N SER A 160 -10.89 14.49 2.99
CA SER A 160 -10.10 14.92 4.15
C SER A 160 -8.68 14.38 4.07
N THR A 161 -8.54 13.08 3.76
CA THR A 161 -7.23 12.44 3.58
C THR A 161 -6.42 13.08 2.46
N LEU A 162 -7.03 13.33 1.29
CA LEU A 162 -6.36 14.02 0.19
C LEU A 162 -5.92 15.44 0.58
N SER A 163 -6.76 16.16 1.32
CA SER A 163 -6.47 17.53 1.79
C SER A 163 -5.32 17.56 2.79
N GLN A 164 -5.30 16.62 3.74
CA GLN A 164 -4.22 16.48 4.72
C GLN A 164 -2.88 16.17 4.02
N VAL A 165 -2.87 15.20 3.12
CA VAL A 165 -1.68 14.85 2.33
C VAL A 165 -1.22 16.05 1.50
N ALA A 166 -2.14 16.80 0.89
CA ALA A 166 -1.79 17.96 0.11
C ALA A 166 -1.11 19.05 0.96
N TYR A 167 -1.65 19.31 2.15
CA TYR A 167 -1.11 20.29 3.09
C TYR A 167 0.28 19.90 3.58
N ASP A 168 0.44 18.67 4.08
CA ASP A 168 1.70 18.18 4.66
C ASP A 168 2.85 18.11 3.65
N ASN A 169 2.53 18.04 2.35
CA ASN A 169 3.51 17.88 1.28
C ASN A 169 3.66 19.10 0.37
N ASN A 170 2.99 20.20 0.69
CA ASN A 170 2.96 21.41 -0.15
C ASN A 170 2.56 21.08 -1.60
N TYR A 171 1.46 20.34 -1.77
CA TYR A 171 0.89 20.08 -3.08
C TYR A 171 0.02 21.26 -3.54
N THR A 172 -0.08 21.41 -4.86
CA THR A 172 -0.81 22.52 -5.49
C THR A 172 -2.07 22.00 -6.16
N LYS A 173 -3.15 22.78 -6.13
CA LYS A 173 -4.38 22.46 -6.86
C LYS A 173 -4.10 22.53 -8.36
N PRO A 174 -4.27 21.44 -9.13
CA PRO A 174 -4.07 21.48 -10.57
C PRO A 174 -5.21 22.25 -11.27
N GLU A 175 -4.90 22.90 -12.39
CA GLU A 175 -5.89 23.39 -13.35
C GLU A 175 -6.25 22.26 -14.32
N ILE A 176 -7.49 21.76 -14.25
CA ILE A 176 -8.00 20.79 -15.23
C ILE A 176 -8.52 21.54 -16.45
N THR A 177 -8.05 21.18 -17.64
CA THR A 177 -8.40 21.87 -18.89
C THR A 177 -8.85 20.90 -19.99
N SER A 178 -9.70 21.37 -20.90
CA SER A 178 -10.04 20.65 -22.14
C SER A 178 -9.06 20.94 -23.28
N SER A 179 -8.09 21.83 -23.05
CA SER A 179 -7.04 22.12 -24.03
C SER A 179 -6.11 20.91 -24.22
N TYR A 180 -5.25 20.99 -25.23
CA TYR A 180 -4.24 19.95 -25.42
C TYR A 180 -3.07 20.13 -24.44
N ASP A 181 -2.84 21.31 -23.89
CA ASP A 181 -1.55 21.62 -23.27
C ASP A 181 -1.41 20.98 -21.88
N LEU A 182 -0.26 20.36 -21.64
CA LEU A 182 0.16 19.82 -20.34
C LEU A 182 1.35 20.64 -19.84
N GLU A 183 1.21 21.21 -18.65
CA GLU A 183 2.26 22.01 -18.01
C GLU A 183 2.41 21.56 -16.56
N ILE A 184 3.62 21.18 -16.17
CA ILE A 184 3.98 20.80 -14.79
C ILE A 184 5.25 21.57 -14.47
N VAL A 185 5.20 22.46 -13.48
CA VAL A 185 6.33 23.27 -13.03
C VAL A 185 6.79 22.78 -11.67
N ALA A 186 8.09 22.50 -11.55
CA ALA A 186 8.71 21.91 -10.37
C ALA A 186 7.97 20.65 -9.88
N GLY A 187 7.67 19.74 -10.81
CA GLY A 187 7.05 18.44 -10.52
C GLY A 187 8.00 17.53 -9.74
N ARG A 188 7.45 16.84 -8.74
CA ARG A 188 8.14 15.91 -7.85
C ARG A 188 7.46 14.54 -7.87
N HIS A 189 8.19 13.50 -7.51
CA HIS A 189 7.62 12.16 -7.44
C HIS A 189 7.00 11.93 -6.04
N PRO A 190 5.68 11.71 -5.93
CA PRO A 190 4.95 11.75 -4.65
C PRO A 190 5.39 10.69 -3.63
N VAL A 191 5.92 9.55 -4.10
CA VAL A 191 6.44 8.48 -3.24
C VAL A 191 7.92 8.67 -2.89
N ILE A 192 8.77 8.95 -3.89
CA ILE A 192 10.22 9.04 -3.71
C ILE A 192 10.61 10.29 -2.92
N GLU A 193 9.87 11.40 -3.05
CA GLU A 193 10.17 12.63 -2.30
C GLU A 193 10.06 12.45 -0.78
N LYS A 194 9.33 11.44 -0.30
CA LYS A 194 9.23 11.11 1.13
C LYS A 194 10.48 10.42 1.69
N GLY A 195 11.27 9.78 0.84
CA GLY A 195 12.46 9.01 1.24
C GLY A 195 13.78 9.76 1.07
N ILE A 196 13.76 10.98 0.53
CA ILE A 196 14.95 11.76 0.17
C ILE A 196 14.74 13.22 0.61
N SER A 197 15.69 13.79 1.37
CA SER A 197 15.59 15.16 1.89
C SER A 197 15.49 16.22 0.79
N ASP A 198 16.25 16.04 -0.30
CA ASP A 198 16.41 17.03 -1.37
C ASP A 198 16.03 16.44 -2.74
N PHE A 199 14.73 16.21 -2.94
CA PHE A 199 14.24 15.76 -4.24
C PHE A 199 14.37 16.87 -5.30
N ILE A 200 15.08 16.59 -6.39
CA ILE A 200 15.26 17.54 -7.49
C ILE A 200 14.00 17.58 -8.36
N SER A 201 13.28 18.70 -8.29
CA SER A 201 12.07 18.94 -9.08
C SER A 201 12.38 19.23 -10.56
N ASN A 202 11.45 18.84 -11.45
CA ASN A 202 11.60 18.98 -12.90
C ASN A 202 10.34 19.54 -13.56
N ASP A 203 10.55 20.29 -14.63
CA ASP A 203 9.45 20.86 -15.41
C ASP A 203 9.08 19.92 -16.57
N LEU A 204 7.81 19.94 -16.98
CA LEU A 204 7.30 19.29 -18.17
C LEU A 204 6.33 20.23 -18.89
N PHE A 205 6.59 20.47 -20.18
CA PHE A 205 5.71 21.24 -21.05
C PHE A 205 5.47 20.43 -22.31
N LEU A 206 4.23 20.03 -22.56
CA LEU A 206 3.82 19.38 -23.81
C LEU A 206 2.63 20.13 -24.41
N ASP A 207 2.80 20.63 -25.63
CA ASP A 207 1.82 21.41 -26.36
C ASP A 207 1.58 20.81 -27.76
N LYS A 208 0.66 21.36 -28.54
CA LYS A 208 0.36 20.85 -29.90
C LYS A 208 1.54 20.90 -30.87
N ASN A 209 2.49 21.79 -30.62
CA ASN A 209 3.70 21.96 -31.42
C ASN A 209 4.87 21.14 -30.87
N HIS A 210 4.82 20.70 -29.62
CA HIS A 210 5.88 19.96 -28.91
C HIS A 210 5.25 18.92 -27.98
N PHE A 211 4.91 17.76 -28.51
CA PHE A 211 4.18 16.72 -27.78
C PHE A 211 5.00 15.44 -27.57
N VAL A 212 6.23 15.38 -28.10
CA VAL A 212 7.15 14.26 -27.90
C VAL A 212 8.44 14.75 -27.28
N HIS A 213 8.79 14.24 -26.09
CA HIS A 213 10.09 14.47 -25.47
C HIS A 213 10.92 13.20 -25.53
N ILE A 214 12.09 13.28 -26.16
CA ILE A 214 13.05 12.18 -26.22
C ILE A 214 14.09 12.44 -25.13
N ILE A 215 14.19 11.52 -24.19
CA ILE A 215 14.96 11.70 -22.95
C ILE A 215 16.15 10.75 -22.96
N THR A 216 17.34 11.32 -22.90
CA THR A 216 18.60 10.55 -22.90
C THR A 216 19.39 10.77 -21.63
N GLY A 217 20.34 9.86 -21.36
CA GLY A 217 21.24 9.96 -20.23
C GLY A 217 21.44 8.65 -19.50
N PRO A 218 22.34 8.65 -18.50
CA PRO A 218 22.75 7.44 -17.79
C PRO A 218 21.56 6.78 -17.05
N ASN A 219 21.59 5.46 -16.89
CA ASN A 219 20.49 4.69 -16.27
C ASN A 219 20.18 5.17 -14.84
N MET A 220 21.18 5.62 -14.08
CA MET A 220 21.03 6.17 -12.73
C MET A 220 20.73 7.68 -12.69
N GLY A 221 20.53 8.32 -13.85
CA GLY A 221 20.23 9.74 -13.94
C GLY A 221 18.81 10.12 -13.49
N GLY A 222 17.90 9.16 -13.32
CA GLY A 222 16.52 9.45 -12.92
C GLY A 222 15.54 9.64 -14.09
N LYS A 223 15.88 9.11 -15.28
CA LYS A 223 14.96 9.07 -16.45
C LYS A 223 13.63 8.44 -16.06
N SER A 224 13.65 7.18 -15.60
CA SER A 224 12.47 6.41 -15.16
C SER A 224 11.66 7.13 -14.09
N THR A 225 12.32 7.79 -13.14
CA THR A 225 11.67 8.62 -12.11
C THR A 225 10.92 9.80 -12.73
N PHE A 226 11.54 10.49 -13.69
CA PHE A 226 10.89 11.59 -14.41
C PHE A 226 9.70 11.13 -15.26
N LEU A 227 9.76 9.96 -15.91
CA LEU A 227 8.59 9.43 -16.62
C LEU A 227 7.44 9.13 -15.65
N ARG A 228 7.72 8.36 -14.59
CA ARG A 228 6.72 7.93 -13.62
C ARG A 228 6.12 9.09 -12.83
N GLN A 229 6.91 10.08 -12.43
CA GLN A 229 6.39 11.22 -11.66
C GLN A 229 5.29 11.97 -12.44
N ASN A 230 5.49 12.17 -13.76
CA ASN A 230 4.54 12.92 -14.56
C ASN A 230 3.24 12.12 -14.79
N ALA A 231 3.36 10.80 -14.99
CA ALA A 231 2.19 9.90 -15.03
C ALA A 231 1.40 9.92 -13.71
N LEU A 232 2.11 9.89 -12.57
CA LEU A 232 1.48 9.96 -11.24
C LEU A 232 0.81 11.31 -10.98
N ILE A 233 1.44 12.42 -11.37
CA ILE A 233 0.85 13.77 -11.26
C ILE A 233 -0.46 13.85 -12.05
N ILE A 234 -0.48 13.35 -13.28
CA ILE A 234 -1.69 13.32 -14.12
C ILE A 234 -2.77 12.43 -13.47
N LEU A 235 -2.41 11.24 -12.98
CA LEU A 235 -3.35 10.35 -12.29
C LEU A 235 -3.93 11.01 -11.03
N MET A 236 -3.09 11.62 -10.20
CA MET A 236 -3.49 12.32 -8.98
C MET A 236 -4.48 13.47 -9.27
N ALA A 237 -4.25 14.22 -10.35
CA ALA A 237 -5.17 15.26 -10.78
C ALA A 237 -6.55 14.69 -11.17
N HIS A 238 -6.59 13.56 -11.89
CA HIS A 238 -7.84 12.93 -12.34
C HIS A 238 -8.62 12.20 -11.25
N ILE A 239 -8.00 11.82 -10.13
CA ILE A 239 -8.73 11.35 -8.93
C ILE A 239 -9.24 12.51 -8.05
N GLY A 240 -9.01 13.76 -8.46
CA GLY A 240 -9.45 14.96 -7.73
C GLY A 240 -8.50 15.43 -6.62
N SER A 241 -7.25 14.94 -6.60
CA SER A 241 -6.25 15.35 -5.61
C SER A 241 -5.48 16.60 -6.04
N PHE A 242 -4.84 17.25 -5.06
CA PHE A 242 -3.75 18.19 -5.31
C PHE A 242 -2.50 17.40 -5.75
N VAL A 243 -1.57 18.07 -6.44
CA VAL A 243 -0.43 17.41 -7.08
C VAL A 243 0.93 17.92 -6.58
N PRO A 244 1.98 17.07 -6.58
CA PRO A 244 3.34 17.41 -6.14
C PRO A 244 4.08 18.32 -7.13
N ALA A 245 3.58 19.54 -7.33
CA ALA A 245 4.17 20.54 -8.22
C ALA A 245 4.00 21.95 -7.66
N LYS A 246 4.77 22.91 -8.17
CA LYS A 246 4.56 24.34 -7.89
C LYS A 246 3.39 24.90 -8.69
N PHE A 247 3.21 24.41 -9.91
CA PHE A 247 2.06 24.71 -10.78
C PHE A 247 1.80 23.50 -11.67
N ALA A 248 0.53 23.22 -11.96
CA ALA A 248 0.15 22.15 -12.86
C ALA A 248 -1.13 22.53 -13.62
N LYS A 249 -1.06 22.43 -14.96
CA LYS A 249 -2.19 22.50 -15.88
C LYS A 249 -2.28 21.16 -16.59
N ILE A 250 -3.33 20.41 -16.30
CA ILE A 250 -3.49 19.02 -16.71
C ILE A 250 -4.68 18.92 -17.67
N PRO A 251 -4.48 18.48 -18.93
CA PRO A 251 -5.57 18.28 -19.85
C PRO A 251 -6.35 17.01 -19.50
N LEU A 252 -7.62 16.95 -19.93
CA LEU A 252 -8.39 15.71 -19.91
C LEU A 252 -7.63 14.62 -20.66
N THR A 253 -7.18 13.61 -19.92
CA THR A 253 -6.35 12.51 -20.40
C THR A 253 -7.21 11.26 -20.41
N ASP A 254 -7.40 10.65 -21.57
CA ASP A 254 -8.28 9.49 -21.70
C ASP A 254 -7.63 8.21 -21.15
N LYS A 255 -6.32 8.04 -21.41
CA LYS A 255 -5.53 6.87 -21.01
C LYS A 255 -4.10 7.27 -20.69
N ILE A 256 -3.53 6.61 -19.69
CA ILE A 256 -2.10 6.64 -19.40
C ILE A 256 -1.52 5.29 -19.82
N PHE A 257 -0.62 5.30 -20.80
CA PHE A 257 0.10 4.14 -21.25
C PHE A 257 1.52 4.15 -20.71
N SER A 258 1.98 2.98 -20.28
CA SER A 258 3.33 2.83 -19.73
C SER A 258 3.97 1.57 -20.27
N ARG A 259 5.12 1.76 -20.93
CA ARG A 259 6.14 0.73 -21.12
C ARG A 259 7.34 1.14 -20.29
N VAL A 260 7.40 0.68 -19.05
CA VAL A 260 8.56 0.86 -18.19
C VAL A 260 9.03 -0.52 -17.79
N GLY A 261 10.30 -0.84 -18.08
CA GLY A 261 10.86 -2.18 -17.92
C GLY A 261 10.37 -2.89 -16.65
N ALA A 262 9.74 -4.05 -16.84
CA ALA A 262 9.29 -4.89 -15.74
C ALA A 262 10.49 -5.57 -15.08
N SER A 263 10.47 -5.68 -13.75
CA SER A 263 11.21 -6.74 -13.06
C SER A 263 10.67 -8.08 -13.55
N ASP A 264 11.55 -8.97 -14.00
CA ASP A 264 11.24 -10.22 -14.69
C ASP A 264 10.02 -10.96 -14.12
N ASN A 265 8.95 -11.05 -14.92
CA ASN A 265 7.87 -11.99 -14.67
C ASN A 265 8.13 -13.23 -15.55
N LEU A 266 8.96 -14.14 -15.04
CA LEU A 266 9.33 -15.42 -15.67
C LEU A 266 8.15 -16.43 -15.78
N PHE A 267 6.91 -16.04 -15.46
CA PHE A 267 5.82 -16.97 -15.16
C PHE A 267 5.01 -17.48 -16.37
N LEU A 268 5.36 -17.17 -17.62
CA LEU A 268 4.55 -17.59 -18.79
C LEU A 268 5.31 -18.22 -19.98
N GLY A 269 6.62 -18.46 -19.88
CA GLY A 269 7.38 -19.10 -20.96
C GLY A 269 7.45 -18.27 -22.27
N GLN A 270 7.09 -16.99 -22.22
CA GLN A 270 7.22 -16.05 -23.34
C GLN A 270 8.56 -15.31 -23.24
N SER A 271 9.19 -15.03 -24.39
CA SER A 271 10.39 -14.18 -24.44
C SER A 271 10.08 -12.79 -23.86
N THR A 272 10.97 -12.27 -23.01
CA THR A 272 10.84 -10.91 -22.44
C THR A 272 10.68 -9.85 -23.53
N PHE A 273 11.33 -10.06 -24.68
CA PHE A 273 11.17 -9.21 -25.85
C PHE A 273 9.77 -9.31 -26.49
N MET A 274 9.15 -10.50 -26.50
CA MET A 274 7.79 -10.65 -27.03
C MET A 274 6.77 -9.92 -26.16
N VAL A 275 6.89 -10.02 -24.84
CA VAL A 275 6.03 -9.28 -23.90
C VAL A 275 6.21 -7.77 -24.09
N GLU A 276 7.45 -7.31 -24.20
CA GLU A 276 7.77 -5.92 -24.53
C GLU A 276 7.10 -5.46 -25.83
N MET A 277 7.16 -6.26 -26.90
CA MET A 277 6.53 -5.92 -28.18
C MET A 277 4.99 -5.93 -28.10
N GLN A 278 4.40 -6.83 -27.31
CA GLN A 278 2.95 -6.84 -27.07
C GLN A 278 2.49 -5.61 -26.30
N GLU A 279 3.24 -5.18 -25.28
CA GLU A 279 2.99 -3.94 -24.55
C GLU A 279 3.03 -2.74 -25.51
N VAL A 280 4.07 -2.62 -26.33
CA VAL A 280 4.20 -1.55 -27.33
C VAL A 280 3.05 -1.59 -28.34
N ALA A 281 2.70 -2.77 -28.85
CA ALA A 281 1.59 -2.92 -29.79
C ALA A 281 0.27 -2.46 -29.16
N ASN A 282 0.04 -2.78 -27.87
CA ASN A 282 -1.12 -2.31 -27.14
C ASN A 282 -1.15 -0.77 -27.02
N ILE A 283 0.01 -0.14 -26.77
CA ILE A 283 0.13 1.32 -26.75
C ILE A 283 -0.25 1.88 -28.12
N LEU A 284 0.39 1.45 -29.19
CA LEU A 284 0.18 2.02 -30.53
C LEU A 284 -1.27 1.84 -31.01
N ASN A 285 -1.88 0.68 -30.76
CA ASN A 285 -3.22 0.37 -31.26
C ASN A 285 -4.35 1.05 -30.47
N ASN A 286 -4.10 1.50 -29.23
CA ASN A 286 -5.16 2.00 -28.34
C ASN A 286 -4.95 3.43 -27.85
N SER A 287 -3.82 4.05 -28.17
CA SER A 287 -3.55 5.46 -27.85
C SER A 287 -4.34 6.38 -28.75
N THR A 288 -4.73 7.53 -28.21
CA THR A 288 -5.33 8.63 -28.95
C THR A 288 -4.48 9.89 -28.77
N ASN A 289 -4.82 10.97 -29.47
CA ASN A 289 -4.20 12.28 -29.24
C ASN A 289 -4.48 12.87 -27.85
N HIS A 290 -5.41 12.30 -27.08
CA HIS A 290 -5.69 12.67 -25.69
C HIS A 290 -4.92 11.80 -24.67
N SER A 291 -4.20 10.78 -25.14
CA SER A 291 -3.46 9.87 -24.25
C SER A 291 -2.12 10.47 -23.81
N PHE A 292 -1.65 10.03 -22.64
CA PHE A 292 -0.30 10.27 -22.16
C PHE A 292 0.47 8.96 -22.17
N VAL A 293 1.63 8.95 -22.83
CA VAL A 293 2.42 7.75 -23.10
C VAL A 293 3.81 7.92 -22.49
N ILE A 294 4.23 6.94 -21.69
CA ILE A 294 5.61 6.82 -21.23
C ILE A 294 6.23 5.55 -21.80
N ILE A 295 7.38 5.70 -22.46
CA ILE A 295 8.17 4.59 -23.00
C ILE A 295 9.58 4.71 -22.44
N ASP A 296 10.06 3.65 -21.79
CA ASP A 296 11.38 3.58 -21.18
C ASP A 296 12.17 2.43 -21.80
N GLU A 297 13.16 2.81 -22.60
CA GLU A 297 14.23 1.94 -23.10
C GLU A 297 13.74 0.73 -23.92
N VAL A 298 12.78 0.97 -24.82
CA VAL A 298 12.26 -0.04 -25.75
C VAL A 298 13.31 -0.55 -26.73
N GLY A 299 13.26 -1.83 -27.06
CA GLY A 299 14.12 -2.45 -28.08
C GLY A 299 15.43 -3.06 -27.53
N ARG A 300 15.60 -3.10 -26.21
CA ARG A 300 16.82 -3.63 -25.57
C ARG A 300 16.99 -5.14 -25.67
N GLY A 301 15.89 -5.88 -25.82
CA GLY A 301 15.91 -7.35 -25.86
C GLY A 301 16.34 -7.97 -27.20
N THR A 302 16.83 -7.17 -28.15
CA THR A 302 17.19 -7.63 -29.51
C THR A 302 18.51 -7.00 -29.98
N SER A 303 18.92 -7.27 -31.23
CA SER A 303 20.12 -6.68 -31.83
C SER A 303 20.05 -5.15 -31.79
N THR A 304 21.19 -4.47 -31.61
CA THR A 304 21.23 -3.01 -31.44
C THR A 304 20.57 -2.26 -32.60
N TYR A 305 20.80 -2.71 -33.83
CA TYR A 305 20.22 -2.07 -35.02
C TYR A 305 18.73 -2.36 -35.18
N ASP A 306 18.27 -3.58 -34.87
CA ASP A 306 16.84 -3.90 -34.90
C ASP A 306 16.09 -3.13 -33.81
N GLY A 307 16.63 -3.09 -32.59
CA GLY A 307 16.07 -2.37 -31.46
C GLY A 307 15.96 -0.87 -31.72
N MET A 308 17.02 -0.25 -32.26
CA MET A 308 17.01 1.15 -32.66
C MET A 308 15.99 1.43 -33.78
N SER A 309 15.92 0.55 -34.78
CA SER A 309 14.98 0.70 -35.91
C SER A 309 13.53 0.60 -35.46
N LEU A 310 13.24 -0.33 -34.53
CA LEU A 310 11.92 -0.45 -33.91
C LEU A 310 11.59 0.77 -33.06
N ALA A 311 12.51 1.20 -32.18
CA ALA A 311 12.32 2.40 -31.36
C ALA A 311 12.01 3.64 -32.22
N TRP A 312 12.73 3.82 -33.33
CA TRP A 312 12.45 4.88 -34.31
C TRP A 312 11.07 4.75 -34.95
N ALA A 313 10.70 3.56 -35.40
CA ALA A 313 9.40 3.31 -36.03
C ALA A 313 8.24 3.58 -35.05
N ILE A 314 8.36 3.13 -33.80
CA ILE A 314 7.37 3.37 -32.73
C ILE A 314 7.23 4.87 -32.43
N LEU A 315 8.36 5.57 -32.30
CA LEU A 315 8.38 7.01 -32.08
C LEU A 315 7.68 7.75 -33.24
N ARG A 316 7.98 7.37 -34.48
CA ARG A 316 7.34 7.97 -35.67
C ARG A 316 5.86 7.66 -35.77
N GLU A 317 5.43 6.45 -35.45
CA GLU A 317 4.02 6.09 -35.46
C GLU A 317 3.22 6.97 -34.50
N ASN A 318 3.76 7.17 -33.29
CA ASN A 318 3.15 8.12 -32.36
C ASN A 318 3.20 9.57 -32.89
N HIS A 319 4.30 9.99 -33.49
CA HIS A 319 4.47 11.36 -33.96
C HIS A 319 3.58 11.72 -35.16
N ASP A 320 3.55 10.86 -36.19
CA ASP A 320 2.93 11.15 -37.47
C ASP A 320 1.41 10.90 -37.43
N HIS A 321 0.98 9.83 -36.75
CA HIS A 321 -0.40 9.35 -36.77
C HIS A 321 -1.16 9.64 -35.46
N ILE A 322 -0.68 9.12 -34.33
CA ILE A 322 -1.44 9.13 -33.05
C ILE A 322 -1.47 10.52 -32.41
N LYS A 323 -0.33 11.20 -32.38
CA LYS A 323 -0.10 12.51 -31.75
C LYS A 323 -0.45 12.53 -30.26
N ALA A 324 -0.21 11.41 -29.56
CA ALA A 324 -0.28 11.37 -28.11
C ALA A 324 0.91 12.10 -27.48
N LYS A 325 0.71 12.63 -26.28
CA LYS A 325 1.78 13.23 -25.48
C LYS A 325 2.71 12.14 -24.99
N THR A 326 3.98 12.20 -25.39
CA THR A 326 4.90 11.08 -25.18
C THR A 326 6.20 11.52 -24.53
N LEU A 327 6.55 10.84 -23.44
CA LEU A 327 7.89 10.83 -22.90
C LEU A 327 8.59 9.53 -23.33
N PHE A 328 9.62 9.67 -24.15
CA PHE A 328 10.35 8.55 -24.75
C PHE A 328 11.78 8.53 -24.22
N ALA A 329 12.04 7.76 -23.16
CA ALA A 329 13.38 7.56 -22.66
C ALA A 329 14.12 6.49 -23.47
N THR A 330 15.36 6.78 -23.87
CA THR A 330 16.16 5.88 -24.68
C THR A 330 17.65 5.96 -24.33
N HIS A 331 18.35 4.89 -24.70
CA HIS A 331 19.80 4.79 -24.67
C HIS A 331 20.42 4.86 -26.07
N TYR A 332 19.60 4.85 -27.13
CA TYR A 332 20.04 5.03 -28.50
C TYR A 332 20.27 6.52 -28.75
N HIS A 333 21.53 6.95 -28.68
CA HIS A 333 21.93 8.34 -28.92
C HIS A 333 21.68 8.75 -30.37
N GLU A 334 21.70 7.81 -31.30
CA GLU A 334 21.42 8.00 -32.71
C GLU A 334 20.01 8.58 -32.95
N LEU A 335 19.04 8.24 -32.09
CA LEU A 335 17.69 8.79 -32.17
C LEU A 335 17.64 10.30 -31.89
N ILE A 336 18.65 10.87 -31.19
CA ILE A 336 18.74 12.31 -30.95
C ILE A 336 18.91 13.05 -32.28
N ASP A 337 19.77 12.54 -33.17
CA ASP A 337 20.02 13.18 -34.45
C ASP A 337 18.87 12.95 -35.43
N GLU A 338 18.37 11.72 -35.51
CA GLU A 338 17.25 11.38 -36.40
C GLU A 338 15.99 12.17 -36.03
N SER A 339 15.71 12.36 -34.73
CA SER A 339 14.53 13.09 -34.27
C SER A 339 14.51 14.58 -34.61
N LYS A 340 15.64 15.17 -35.01
CA LYS A 340 15.68 16.59 -35.44
C LYS A 340 14.77 16.88 -36.63
N ILE A 341 14.43 15.86 -37.43
CA ILE A 341 13.51 16.00 -38.56
C ILE A 341 12.03 16.02 -38.14
N LEU A 342 11.73 15.57 -36.92
CA LEU A 342 10.36 15.42 -36.40
C LEU A 342 9.89 16.73 -35.76
N LYS A 343 9.04 17.47 -36.48
CA LYS A 343 8.45 18.73 -35.99
C LYS A 343 7.51 18.47 -34.81
N GLY A 344 8.02 18.74 -33.62
CA GLY A 344 7.32 18.57 -32.35
C GLY A 344 7.85 17.48 -31.46
N ALA A 345 8.95 16.84 -31.89
CA ALA A 345 9.87 16.19 -30.98
C ALA A 345 10.90 17.20 -30.43
N LYS A 346 11.17 17.11 -29.12
CA LYS A 346 12.26 17.83 -28.46
C LYS A 346 13.17 16.85 -27.74
N ASN A 347 14.47 17.08 -27.86
CA ASN A 347 15.49 16.30 -27.16
C ASN A 347 15.75 16.90 -25.77
N PHE A 348 15.78 16.02 -24.79
CA PHE A 348 16.10 16.31 -23.40
C PHE A 348 17.13 15.30 -22.88
N SER A 349 17.81 15.70 -21.82
CA SER A 349 18.77 14.84 -21.15
C SER A 349 18.81 15.10 -19.66
N VAL A 350 19.23 14.09 -18.91
CA VAL A 350 19.48 14.27 -17.47
C VAL A 350 20.86 14.89 -17.28
N ALA A 351 20.93 16.06 -16.67
CA ALA A 351 22.17 16.74 -16.34
C ALA A 351 23.08 15.86 -15.46
N VAL A 352 24.36 15.85 -15.82
CA VAL A 352 25.44 15.16 -15.13
C VAL A 352 26.52 16.19 -14.86
N GLY A 353 27.01 16.24 -13.62
CA GLY A 353 28.17 17.05 -13.23
C GLY A 353 29.42 16.20 -13.13
N GLU A 354 30.58 16.81 -13.36
CA GLU A 354 31.90 16.24 -13.11
C GLU A 354 32.58 17.10 -12.02
N ASN A 355 32.90 16.50 -10.87
CA ASN A 355 33.88 17.05 -9.92
C ASN A 355 35.20 16.30 -10.12
N ASP A 356 36.34 16.90 -9.69
CA ASP A 356 37.72 16.57 -10.09
C ASP A 356 38.11 15.07 -10.19
N GLU A 357 37.37 14.14 -9.55
CA GLU A 357 37.51 12.70 -9.77
C GLU A 357 36.19 11.89 -9.74
N ASN A 358 34.99 12.49 -9.74
CA ASN A 358 33.71 11.77 -9.60
C ASN A 358 32.56 12.35 -10.45
N LEU A 359 31.78 11.45 -11.05
CA LEU A 359 30.56 11.77 -11.79
C LEU A 359 29.36 11.91 -10.84
N VAL A 360 28.69 13.06 -10.88
CA VAL A 360 27.53 13.37 -10.02
C VAL A 360 26.26 13.46 -10.86
N PHE A 361 25.26 12.65 -10.55
CA PHE A 361 23.95 12.71 -11.21
C PHE A 361 23.09 13.80 -10.59
N LEU A 362 22.88 14.90 -11.32
CA LEU A 362 22.11 16.05 -10.84
C LEU A 362 20.59 15.81 -10.85
N ARG A 363 20.13 14.73 -11.50
CA ARG A 363 18.70 14.34 -11.61
C ARG A 363 17.79 15.44 -12.16
N LYS A 364 18.38 16.45 -12.81
CA LYS A 364 17.69 17.56 -13.48
C LYS A 364 17.56 17.26 -14.96
N VAL A 365 16.35 17.30 -15.51
CA VAL A 365 16.08 17.16 -16.93
C VAL A 365 16.25 18.53 -17.60
N ILE A 366 17.16 18.61 -18.56
CA ILE A 366 17.52 19.82 -19.30
C ILE A 366 17.31 19.60 -20.81
N SER A 367 17.07 20.68 -21.55
CA SER A 367 16.92 20.60 -23.01
C SER A 367 18.26 20.28 -23.68
N GLY A 368 18.20 19.53 -24.77
CA GLY A 368 19.37 19.03 -25.50
C GLY A 368 19.65 17.56 -25.20
N GLY A 369 20.51 16.95 -26.03
CA GLY A 369 21.00 15.58 -25.82
C GLY A 369 22.37 15.57 -25.17
N ILE A 370 22.67 14.51 -24.41
CA ILE A 370 24.03 14.27 -23.93
C ILE A 370 24.87 13.72 -25.08
N LYS A 371 26.07 14.30 -25.25
CA LYS A 371 27.00 13.89 -26.29
C LYS A 371 27.74 12.61 -25.89
N LYS A 372 28.20 12.45 -24.65
CA LYS A 372 29.04 11.31 -24.23
C LYS A 372 28.27 10.23 -23.48
N SER A 373 28.55 8.97 -23.79
CA SER A 373 28.12 7.85 -22.94
C SER A 373 29.00 7.78 -21.70
N PHE A 374 28.37 7.72 -20.52
CA PHE A 374 29.05 7.63 -19.23
C PHE A 374 29.24 6.19 -18.76
N GLY A 375 29.06 5.19 -19.63
CA GLY A 375 29.10 3.77 -19.25
C GLY A 375 30.43 3.35 -18.60
N LEU A 376 31.56 3.76 -19.18
CA LEU A 376 32.89 3.46 -18.62
C LEU A 376 33.16 4.19 -17.30
N GLU A 377 32.54 5.35 -17.12
CA GLU A 377 32.67 6.17 -15.92
C GLU A 377 31.86 5.60 -14.75
N VAL A 378 30.65 5.10 -15.05
CA VAL A 378 29.84 4.31 -14.11
C VAL A 378 30.57 3.02 -13.71
N ALA A 379 31.23 2.35 -14.65
CA ALA A 379 32.05 1.18 -14.38
C ALA A 379 33.24 1.48 -13.46
N ARG A 380 33.89 2.64 -13.63
CA ARG A 380 34.94 3.13 -12.73
C ARG A 380 34.43 3.33 -11.31
N ILE A 381 33.28 4.00 -11.16
CA ILE A 381 32.61 4.20 -9.86
C ILE A 381 32.21 2.86 -9.22
N ALA A 382 31.81 1.88 -10.03
CA ALA A 382 31.49 0.52 -9.56
C ALA A 382 32.74 -0.28 -9.11
N GLY A 383 33.95 0.27 -9.27
CA GLY A 383 35.20 -0.35 -8.83
C GLY A 383 35.88 -1.25 -9.86
N ILE A 384 35.53 -1.14 -11.15
CA ILE A 384 36.27 -1.86 -12.21
C ILE A 384 37.69 -1.28 -12.32
N GLY A 385 38.69 -2.16 -12.31
CA GLY A 385 40.11 -1.76 -12.30
C GLY A 385 40.56 -1.02 -13.57
N GLU A 386 41.51 -0.10 -13.43
CA GLU A 386 41.99 0.77 -14.52
C GLU A 386 42.55 0.01 -15.73
N SER A 387 43.15 -1.17 -15.53
CA SER A 387 43.63 -2.00 -16.65
C SER A 387 42.49 -2.44 -17.57
N THR A 388 41.36 -2.87 -16.99
CA THR A 388 40.17 -3.28 -17.73
C THR A 388 39.46 -2.08 -18.37
N LEU A 389 39.38 -0.96 -17.65
CA LEU A 389 38.83 0.28 -18.21
C LEU A 389 39.65 0.79 -19.38
N LYS A 390 40.98 0.69 -19.32
CA LYS A 390 41.86 1.09 -20.41
C LYS A 390 41.60 0.26 -21.68
N GLU A 391 41.50 -1.05 -21.55
CA GLU A 391 41.16 -1.94 -22.67
C GLU A 391 39.77 -1.61 -23.25
N ALA A 392 38.78 -1.38 -22.39
CA ALA A 392 37.44 -0.98 -22.82
C ALA A 392 37.43 0.38 -23.56
N ARG A 393 38.23 1.36 -23.11
CA ARG A 393 38.41 2.65 -23.80
C ARG A 393 39.05 2.48 -25.18
N GLU A 394 40.06 1.62 -25.31
CA GLU A 394 40.70 1.31 -26.60
C GLU A 394 39.72 0.64 -27.57
N MET A 395 38.93 -0.33 -27.09
CA MET A 395 37.90 -0.98 -27.90
C MET A 395 36.81 0.00 -28.35
N LEU A 396 36.34 0.87 -27.46
CA LEU A 396 35.35 1.91 -27.80
C LEU A 396 35.87 2.82 -28.91
N LYS A 397 37.11 3.30 -28.79
CA LYS A 397 37.76 4.15 -29.80
C LYS A 397 37.85 3.45 -31.16
N ASN A 398 38.13 2.15 -31.19
CA ASN A 398 38.19 1.37 -32.44
C ASN A 398 36.81 1.23 -33.09
N LEU A 399 35.75 1.06 -32.31
CA LEU A 399 34.37 0.99 -32.80
C LEU A 399 33.93 2.34 -33.40
N GLU A 400 34.25 3.45 -32.71
CA GLU A 400 33.99 4.81 -33.21
C GLU A 400 34.65 5.09 -34.55
N GLN A 401 35.90 4.66 -34.72
CA GLN A 401 36.64 4.83 -35.98
C GLN A 401 36.08 3.97 -37.13
N LYS A 402 35.66 2.73 -36.84
CA LYS A 402 35.10 1.82 -37.88
C LYS A 402 33.74 2.26 -38.41
N HIS A 403 32.94 2.97 -37.61
CA HIS A 403 31.58 3.34 -38.00
C HIS A 403 31.47 4.66 -38.79
N ASN A 404 32.59 5.36 -39.10
CA ASN A 404 32.63 6.62 -39.89
C ASN A 404 31.64 7.71 -39.43
N LYS A 405 31.11 7.57 -38.23
CA LYS A 405 30.44 8.58 -37.44
C LYS A 405 31.18 8.56 -36.11
N PRO A 406 31.77 9.66 -35.64
CA PRO A 406 32.20 9.69 -34.26
C PRO A 406 30.94 9.43 -33.41
N PHE A 407 30.95 8.39 -32.57
CA PHE A 407 30.08 8.46 -31.40
C PHE A 407 30.59 9.70 -30.67
N ALA A 408 29.80 10.76 -30.66
CA ALA A 408 30.10 11.98 -29.92
C ALA A 408 31.36 12.77 -30.34
N THR A 409 31.44 13.32 -31.56
CA THR A 409 32.32 14.49 -31.78
C THR A 409 32.01 15.19 -33.09
N GLN A 410 31.12 16.19 -33.06
CA GLN A 410 31.36 17.54 -33.60
C GLN A 410 30.04 18.33 -33.74
N LEU A 411 30.16 19.60 -33.34
CA LEU A 411 29.26 20.73 -33.57
C LEU A 411 28.15 21.01 -32.52
N PHE A 412 28.21 22.26 -32.02
CA PHE A 412 27.20 23.09 -31.32
C PHE A 412 27.17 23.18 -29.78
N ALA A 413 27.17 24.45 -29.35
CA ALA A 413 26.94 25.11 -28.06
C ALA A 413 27.78 24.65 -26.86
N ASP A 414 28.50 25.61 -26.28
CA ASP A 414 29.17 25.50 -24.98
C ASP A 414 28.19 24.99 -23.93
N GLU A 415 28.60 23.96 -23.18
CA GLU A 415 27.90 23.53 -21.97
C GLU A 415 27.72 24.76 -21.06
N PRO A 416 26.52 25.05 -20.54
CA PRO A 416 26.44 25.90 -19.38
C PRO A 416 27.15 25.14 -18.26
N LYS A 417 28.40 25.53 -17.98
CA LYS A 417 29.09 25.20 -16.74
C LYS A 417 28.25 25.80 -15.61
N ILE A 418 27.35 25.00 -15.08
CA ILE A 418 26.73 25.30 -13.79
C ILE A 418 27.84 25.04 -12.78
N GLU A 419 28.54 26.09 -12.36
CA GLU A 419 29.42 26.02 -11.18
C GLU A 419 28.54 25.58 -10.01
N TYR A 420 28.59 24.28 -9.71
CA TYR A 420 28.04 23.75 -8.48
C TYR A 420 28.97 24.21 -7.36
N ILE A 421 28.54 25.26 -6.64
CA ILE A 421 29.12 25.56 -5.34
C ILE A 421 28.56 24.49 -4.41
N GLU A 422 29.37 23.47 -4.10
CA GLU A 422 29.10 22.58 -2.98
C GLU A 422 28.80 23.45 -1.76
N LYS A 423 27.54 23.49 -1.35
CA LYS A 423 27.19 24.06 -0.06
C LYS A 423 27.56 22.99 0.94
N GLU A 424 28.83 22.99 1.37
CA GLU A 424 29.34 22.06 2.37
C GLU A 424 28.36 22.01 3.54
N SER A 425 27.99 20.79 3.95
CA SER A 425 27.14 20.62 5.12
C SER A 425 27.83 21.26 6.32
N GLU A 426 27.06 21.95 7.19
CA GLU A 426 27.62 22.50 8.42
C GLU A 426 28.32 21.42 9.26
N VAL A 427 27.88 20.17 9.14
CA VAL A 427 28.49 18.99 9.78
C VAL A 427 29.85 18.65 9.17
N GLU A 428 29.99 18.68 7.84
CA GLU A 428 31.27 18.45 7.16
C GLU A 428 32.29 19.53 7.51
N ASN A 429 31.83 20.78 7.62
CA ASN A 429 32.68 21.88 8.08
C ASN A 429 33.14 21.73 9.53
N ILE A 430 32.27 21.23 10.42
CA ILE A 430 32.65 20.91 11.80
C ILE A 430 33.68 19.77 11.83
N LEU A 431 33.47 18.72 11.03
CA LEU A 431 34.38 17.56 10.97
C LEU A 431 35.74 17.90 10.37
N LYS A 432 35.83 18.78 9.36
CA LYS A 432 37.11 19.21 8.80
C LYS A 432 37.96 20.02 9.79
N ASN A 433 37.31 20.75 10.68
CA ASN A 433 37.98 21.68 11.60
C ASN A 433 38.18 21.12 13.02
N ILE A 434 37.78 19.86 13.27
CA ILE A 434 37.89 19.25 14.59
C ILE A 434 39.23 18.52 14.73
N ASP A 435 40.03 18.92 15.72
CA ASP A 435 41.26 18.20 16.07
C ASP A 435 40.94 17.03 16.99
N VAL A 436 40.69 15.87 16.38
CA VAL A 436 40.29 14.64 17.08
C VAL A 436 41.32 14.20 18.13
N ASN A 437 42.60 14.54 17.94
CA ASN A 437 43.66 14.09 18.85
C ASN A 437 43.74 14.90 20.15
N ASN A 438 43.07 16.06 20.21
CA ASN A 438 43.11 16.96 21.35
C ASN A 438 41.75 17.15 22.05
N LEU A 439 40.74 16.34 21.70
CA LEU A 439 39.44 16.39 22.36
C LEU A 439 39.43 15.58 23.65
N THR A 440 38.87 16.16 24.70
CA THR A 440 38.45 15.38 25.86
C THR A 440 37.19 14.57 25.53
N PRO A 441 36.93 13.43 26.20
CA PRO A 441 35.76 12.59 25.93
C PRO A 441 34.41 13.34 26.01
N ILE A 442 34.31 14.35 26.88
CA ILE A 442 33.06 15.13 27.04
C ILE A 442 32.87 16.15 25.90
N GLU A 443 33.97 16.73 25.39
CA GLU A 443 33.93 17.63 24.23
C GLU A 443 33.59 16.88 22.95
N ALA A 444 34.12 15.67 22.79
CA ALA A 444 33.77 14.78 21.68
C ALA A 444 32.26 14.45 21.68
N LEU A 445 31.70 14.09 22.84
CA LEU A 445 30.26 13.83 23.00
C LEU A 445 29.41 15.07 22.69
N ASN A 446 29.82 16.25 23.16
CA ASN A 446 29.12 17.51 22.88
C ASN A 446 29.18 17.88 21.39
N LYS A 447 30.32 17.66 20.72
CA LYS A 447 30.46 17.88 19.28
C LYS A 447 29.59 16.92 18.46
N ILE A 448 29.50 15.65 18.86
CA ILE A 448 28.57 14.69 18.26
C ILE A 448 27.11 15.13 18.43
N PHE A 449 26.75 15.64 19.60
CA PHE A 449 25.41 16.17 19.85
C PHE A 449 25.11 17.43 19.03
N GLU A 450 26.08 18.33 18.87
CA GLU A 450 25.98 19.52 18.01
C GLU A 450 25.79 19.11 16.53
N MET A 451 26.57 18.15 16.05
CA MET A 451 26.43 17.61 14.69
C MET A 451 25.06 16.96 14.48
N LYS A 452 24.56 16.19 15.44
CA LYS A 452 23.23 15.56 15.36
C LYS A 452 22.07 16.58 15.29
N LYS A 453 22.24 17.79 15.81
CA LYS A 453 21.23 18.87 15.70
C LYS A 453 21.25 19.60 14.35
N LYS A 454 22.34 19.45 13.58
CA LYS A 454 22.58 20.12 12.30
C LYS A 454 22.36 19.21 11.08
N ILE A 455 22.08 17.92 11.34
CA ILE A 455 21.44 16.96 10.43
C ILE A 455 19.94 17.08 10.66
#